data_AF-A0A317XGB9-F1
#
_entry.id   AF-A0A317XGB9-F1
#
_cell.length_a   1.000
_cell.length_b   1.000
_cell.length_c   1.000
_cell.angle_alpha   90.00
_cell.angle_beta   90.00
_cell.angle_gamma   90.00
#
_symmetry.space_group_name_H-M   'P 1'
#
loop_
_entity.id
_entity.type
_entity.pdbx_description
1 polymer ?
#
loop_
_entity_poly.entity_id
_entity_poly.type
_entity_poly.pdbx_seq_one_letter_code
_entity_poly.pdbx_strand_id
1 'polypeptide(L)'
;MSSSSNLTDRVTNFVERNNPLKNPKFAEEAERAVHYNYGPISILAAFAGSHLILQHRIPKLFYGIDNNVYPREDLEGGNGEKLVAQGKITAKQLRRLKRWQAAHYNAVEHLPVFVGAILSLQFAGASNRLINRVAGTYLTVRTIYAGLYIGFETEAASMLRTIAWWSSNITCIYAFIEAAKKINHNVATGTTAL
;
A
#
# COMPACT_ATOMS: atom_id res chain seq x y z
N MET A 1 -42.11 -10.77 -44.23
CA MET A 1 -40.95 -9.97 -43.78
C MET A 1 -41.14 -9.60 -42.32
N SER A 2 -40.02 -9.43 -41.60
CA SER A 2 -39.88 -8.96 -40.22
C SER A 2 -39.80 -10.04 -39.14
N SER A 3 -38.57 -10.33 -38.69
CA SER A 3 -38.17 -9.97 -37.33
C SER A 3 -36.66 -10.20 -37.19
N SER A 4 -35.88 -9.19 -37.57
CA SER A 4 -34.48 -9.09 -37.19
C SER A 4 -34.43 -8.73 -35.71
N SER A 5 -34.37 -9.74 -34.82
CA SER A 5 -33.94 -9.51 -33.44
C SER A 5 -32.52 -8.93 -33.51
N ASN A 6 -32.44 -7.63 -33.25
CA ASN A 6 -31.26 -6.83 -33.55
C ASN A 6 -30.13 -7.29 -32.64
N LEU A 7 -28.88 -7.25 -33.12
CA LEU A 7 -27.69 -7.61 -32.33
C LEU A 7 -27.70 -6.98 -30.93
N THR A 8 -28.24 -5.76 -30.85
CA THR A 8 -28.49 -4.99 -29.63
C THR A 8 -29.34 -5.75 -28.61
N ASP A 9 -30.43 -6.42 -29.01
CA ASP A 9 -31.30 -7.17 -28.09
C ASP A 9 -30.58 -8.39 -27.53
N ARG A 10 -29.70 -9.02 -28.32
CA ARG A 10 -28.89 -10.14 -27.87
C ARG A 10 -27.81 -9.70 -26.89
N VAL A 11 -27.18 -8.56 -27.14
CA VAL A 11 -26.19 -7.94 -26.24
C VAL A 11 -26.84 -7.51 -24.93
N THR A 12 -27.99 -6.82 -24.98
CA THR A 12 -28.74 -6.40 -23.79
C THR A 12 -29.16 -7.61 -22.96
N ASN A 13 -29.74 -8.64 -23.57
CA ASN A 13 -30.12 -9.88 -22.86
C ASN A 13 -28.92 -10.66 -22.30
N PHE A 14 -27.73 -10.54 -22.90
CA PHE A 14 -26.51 -11.14 -22.38
C PHE A 14 -25.98 -10.35 -21.18
N VAL A 15 -25.93 -9.03 -21.28
CA VAL A 15 -25.51 -8.15 -20.18
C VAL A 15 -26.47 -8.28 -19.00
N GLU A 16 -27.78 -8.31 -19.22
CA GLU A 16 -28.76 -8.47 -18.13
C GLU A 16 -28.65 -9.81 -17.42
N ARG A 17 -28.49 -10.92 -18.15
CA ARG A 17 -28.34 -12.26 -17.57
C ARG A 17 -27.03 -12.43 -16.81
N ASN A 18 -25.98 -11.74 -17.23
CA ASN A 18 -24.64 -11.85 -16.63
C ASN A 18 -24.28 -10.65 -15.77
N ASN A 19 -25.24 -9.77 -15.42
CA ASN A 19 -24.96 -8.64 -14.57
C ASN A 19 -24.86 -9.11 -13.11
N PRO A 20 -23.65 -9.20 -12.52
CA PRO A 20 -23.49 -9.63 -11.14
C PRO A 20 -24.22 -8.70 -10.17
N LEU A 21 -24.41 -7.42 -10.53
CA LEU A 21 -25.11 -6.44 -9.70
C LEU A 21 -26.61 -6.74 -9.50
N LYS A 22 -27.23 -7.53 -10.39
CA LYS A 22 -28.63 -7.98 -10.25
C LYS A 22 -28.75 -9.32 -9.52
N ASN A 23 -27.65 -10.00 -9.20
CA ASN A 23 -27.67 -11.25 -8.45
C ASN A 23 -27.86 -10.94 -6.96
N PRO A 24 -28.95 -11.38 -6.31
CA PRO A 24 -29.23 -11.07 -4.91
C PRO A 24 -28.15 -11.61 -3.97
N LYS A 25 -27.52 -12.75 -4.30
CA LYS A 25 -26.40 -13.29 -3.52
C LYS A 25 -25.16 -12.41 -3.60
N PHE A 26 -24.87 -11.86 -4.79
CA PHE A 26 -23.74 -10.94 -4.96
C PHE A 26 -23.98 -9.63 -4.18
N ALA A 27 -25.20 -9.10 -4.21
CA ALA A 27 -25.56 -7.91 -3.45
C ALA A 27 -25.42 -8.14 -1.94
N GLU A 28 -25.92 -9.28 -1.44
CA GLU A 28 -25.80 -9.68 -0.03
C GLU A 28 -24.33 -9.91 0.39
N GLU A 29 -23.53 -10.57 -0.45
CA GLU A 29 -22.10 -10.77 -0.22
C GLU A 29 -21.32 -9.45 -0.23
N ALA A 30 -21.63 -8.55 -1.17
CA ALA A 30 -21.02 -7.23 -1.26
C ALA A 30 -21.37 -6.36 -0.05
N GLU A 31 -22.63 -6.40 0.41
CA GLU A 31 -23.08 -5.73 1.63
C GLU A 31 -22.33 -6.27 2.85
N ARG A 32 -22.29 -7.61 2.99
CA ARG A 32 -21.53 -8.28 4.06
C ARG A 32 -20.05 -7.93 4.03
N ALA A 33 -19.46 -7.77 2.85
CA ALA A 33 -18.06 -7.40 2.69
C ALA A 33 -17.74 -5.99 3.23
N VAL A 34 -18.70 -5.07 3.19
CA VAL A 34 -18.57 -3.72 3.78
C VAL A 34 -18.54 -3.78 5.31
N HIS A 35 -19.10 -4.83 5.91
CA HIS A 35 -19.11 -5.05 7.36
C HIS A 35 -17.85 -5.74 7.90
N TYR A 36 -16.96 -6.29 7.06
CA TYR A 36 -15.70 -6.84 7.56
C TYR A 36 -14.73 -5.75 8.03
N ASN A 37 -14.02 -6.02 9.12
CA ASN A 37 -12.93 -5.16 9.57
C ASN A 37 -11.59 -5.70 9.01
N TYR A 38 -11.03 -5.01 8.02
CA TYR A 38 -9.73 -5.37 7.42
C TYR A 38 -8.53 -4.74 8.15
N GLY A 39 -8.73 -4.09 9.30
CA GLY A 39 -7.67 -3.46 10.08
C GLY A 39 -6.49 -4.41 10.37
N PRO A 40 -6.71 -5.55 11.06
CA PRO A 40 -5.64 -6.49 11.40
C PRO A 40 -4.90 -7.05 10.17
N ILE A 41 -5.63 -7.46 9.13
CA ILE A 41 -5.01 -8.01 7.92
C ILE A 41 -4.26 -6.94 7.12
N SER A 42 -4.70 -5.68 7.16
CA SER A 42 -3.99 -4.56 6.54
C SER A 42 -2.67 -4.24 7.23
N ILE A 43 -2.59 -4.40 8.56
CA ILE A 43 -1.33 -4.29 9.31
C ILE A 43 -0.37 -5.40 8.85
N LEU A 44 -0.84 -6.64 8.75
CA LEU A 44 -0.03 -7.74 8.23
C LEU A 44 0.44 -7.47 6.80
N ALA A 45 -0.43 -6.94 5.93
CA ALA A 45 -0.07 -6.57 4.56
C ALA A 45 1.00 -5.47 4.52
N ALA A 46 0.91 -4.45 5.38
CA ALA A 46 1.92 -3.41 5.49
C ALA A 46 3.26 -3.95 6.02
N PHE A 47 3.23 -4.88 6.98
CA PHE A 47 4.42 -5.59 7.45
C PHE A 47 5.05 -6.42 6.33
N ALA A 48 4.26 -7.24 5.63
CA ALA A 48 4.76 -8.04 4.52
C ALA A 48 5.34 -7.17 3.40
N GLY A 49 4.68 -6.07 3.05
CA GLY A 49 5.16 -5.09 2.09
C GLY A 49 6.51 -4.50 2.48
N SER A 50 6.66 -4.08 3.73
CA SER A 50 7.91 -3.47 4.23
C SER A 50 9.03 -4.49 4.42
N HIS A 51 8.79 -5.61 5.10
CA HIS A 51 9.85 -6.51 5.58
C HIS A 51 10.11 -7.71 4.65
N LEU A 52 9.14 -8.13 3.84
CA LEU A 52 9.26 -9.31 2.98
C LEU A 52 9.41 -8.96 1.50
N ILE A 53 8.65 -7.96 1.02
CA ILE A 53 8.65 -7.56 -0.40
C ILE A 53 9.72 -6.50 -0.66
N LEU A 54 9.73 -5.42 0.13
CA LEU A 54 10.66 -4.32 -0.08
C LEU A 54 12.07 -4.56 0.49
N GLN A 55 12.32 -5.69 1.15
CA GLN A 55 13.69 -5.99 1.60
C GLN A 55 14.68 -5.90 0.44
N HIS A 56 15.67 -5.02 0.61
CA HIS A 56 16.69 -4.76 -0.40
C HIS A 56 17.79 -5.83 -0.42
N ARG A 57 17.73 -6.82 0.48
CA ARG A 57 18.74 -7.87 0.61
C ARG A 57 18.72 -8.85 -0.56
N ILE A 58 17.54 -9.33 -0.94
CA ILE A 58 17.39 -10.27 -2.06
C ILE A 58 17.99 -9.69 -3.36
N PRO A 59 17.67 -8.45 -3.77
CA PRO A 59 18.35 -7.83 -4.92
C PRO A 59 19.87 -7.77 -4.79
N LYS A 60 20.43 -7.43 -3.62
CA LYS A 60 21.88 -7.37 -3.42
C LYS A 60 22.55 -8.74 -3.55
N LEU A 61 21.91 -9.81 -3.07
CA LEU A 61 22.38 -11.18 -3.24
C LEU A 61 22.46 -11.56 -4.73
N PHE A 62 21.41 -11.24 -5.50
CA PHE A 62 21.40 -11.51 -6.95
C PHE A 62 22.53 -10.80 -7.71
N TYR A 63 22.94 -9.61 -7.27
CA TYR A 63 24.06 -8.87 -7.86
C TYR A 63 25.42 -9.19 -7.24
N GLY A 64 25.50 -10.12 -6.28
CA GLY A 64 26.74 -10.49 -5.60
C GLY A 64 27.37 -9.37 -4.76
N ILE A 65 26.56 -8.40 -4.31
CA ILE A 65 27.03 -7.26 -3.49
C ILE A 65 26.97 -7.58 -1.99
N ASP A 66 26.06 -8.45 -1.57
CA ASP A 66 25.84 -8.79 -0.16
C ASP A 66 27.03 -9.55 0.42
N ASN A 67 27.75 -8.93 1.36
CA ASN A 67 28.90 -9.54 2.03
C ASN A 67 28.52 -10.35 3.29
N ASN A 68 27.24 -10.32 3.71
CA ASN A 68 26.67 -10.95 4.92
C ASN A 68 27.32 -10.56 6.27
N VAL A 69 28.50 -9.95 6.27
CA VAL A 69 29.23 -9.50 7.47
C VAL A 69 28.61 -8.21 8.00
N TYR A 70 28.38 -7.24 7.12
CA TYR A 70 27.67 -6.01 7.48
C TYR A 70 26.83 -5.50 6.31
N PRO A 71 25.64 -6.09 6.09
CA PRO A 71 24.85 -5.85 4.87
C PRO A 71 24.36 -4.40 4.71
N ARG A 72 24.35 -3.60 5.78
CA ARG A 72 23.93 -2.19 5.70
C ARG A 72 24.91 -1.37 4.88
N GLU A 73 26.20 -1.66 4.98
CA GLU A 73 27.27 -0.97 4.26
C GLU A 73 27.52 -1.49 2.84
N ASP A 74 26.85 -2.55 2.37
CA ASP A 74 27.07 -3.12 1.03
C ASP A 74 26.95 -2.08 -0.10
N LEU A 75 26.04 -1.12 0.07
CA LEU A 75 25.80 -0.02 -0.88
C LEU A 75 26.45 1.30 -0.45
N GLU A 76 27.11 1.30 0.71
CA GLU A 76 27.87 2.41 1.28
C GLU A 76 29.38 2.11 1.15
N GLY A 77 30.25 3.05 1.49
CA GLY A 77 31.71 2.78 1.56
C GLY A 77 32.43 2.41 0.25
N GLY A 78 31.81 2.60 -0.91
CA GLY A 78 32.46 2.42 -2.22
C GLY A 78 32.42 0.98 -2.78
N ASN A 79 31.82 0.02 -2.07
CA ASN A 79 31.79 -1.38 -2.53
C ASN A 79 30.98 -1.56 -3.82
N GLY A 80 29.81 -0.92 -3.90
CA GLY A 80 29.02 -0.89 -5.13
C GLY A 80 29.78 -0.26 -6.31
N GLU A 81 30.50 0.84 -6.06
CA GLU A 81 31.32 1.54 -7.05
C GLU A 81 32.48 0.67 -7.55
N LYS A 82 33.13 -0.11 -6.67
CA LYS A 82 34.14 -1.11 -7.07
C LYS A 82 33.56 -2.15 -8.02
N LEU A 83 32.34 -2.64 -7.77
CA LEU A 83 31.68 -3.61 -8.65
C LEU A 83 31.29 -3.00 -10.00
N VAL A 84 30.96 -1.71 -10.03
CA VAL A 84 30.77 -0.97 -11.30
C VAL A 84 32.10 -0.86 -12.06
N ALA A 85 33.18 -0.48 -11.38
CA ALA A 85 34.51 -0.36 -12.00
C ALA A 85 35.04 -1.70 -12.53
N GLN A 86 34.68 -2.82 -11.88
CA GLN A 86 34.98 -4.18 -12.32
C GLN A 86 34.05 -4.68 -13.44
N GLY A 87 33.06 -3.89 -13.87
CA GLY A 87 32.09 -4.28 -14.90
C GLY A 87 31.09 -5.35 -14.46
N LYS A 88 31.01 -5.68 -13.16
CA LYS A 88 30.09 -6.71 -12.63
C LYS A 88 28.65 -6.23 -12.55
N ILE A 89 28.45 -4.94 -12.31
CA ILE A 89 27.14 -4.28 -12.36
C ILE A 89 27.24 -2.94 -13.11
N THR A 90 26.13 -2.48 -13.65
CA THR A 90 26.02 -1.16 -14.27
C THR A 90 25.79 -0.08 -13.21
N ALA A 91 26.19 1.16 -13.52
CA ALA A 91 25.88 2.32 -12.67
C ALA A 91 24.37 2.49 -12.44
N LYS A 92 23.54 2.16 -13.44
CA LYS A 92 22.06 2.20 -13.34
C LYS A 92 21.54 1.17 -12.34
N GLN A 93 22.08 -0.05 -12.34
CA GLN A 93 21.73 -1.08 -11.35
C GLN A 93 22.10 -0.64 -9.94
N LEU A 94 23.32 -0.09 -9.74
CA LEU A 94 23.75 0.43 -8.44
C LEU A 94 22.80 1.53 -7.93
N ARG A 95 22.47 2.53 -8.77
CA ARG A 95 21.54 3.60 -8.39
C ARG A 95 20.15 3.06 -8.03
N ARG A 96 19.65 2.07 -8.77
CA ARG A 96 18.37 1.40 -8.46
C ARG A 96 18.41 0.69 -7.10
N LEU A 97 19.51 -0.01 -6.78
CA LEU A 97 19.67 -0.68 -5.49
C LEU A 97 19.69 0.32 -4.33
N LYS A 98 20.41 1.45 -4.48
CA LYS A 98 20.40 2.52 -3.47
C LYS A 98 19.00 3.08 -3.23
N ARG A 99 18.21 3.30 -4.29
CA ARG A 99 16.80 3.73 -4.15
C ARG A 99 15.91 2.66 -3.52
N TRP A 100 16.14 1.38 -3.81
CA TRP A 100 15.43 0.28 -3.18
C TRP A 100 15.71 0.21 -1.68
N GLN A 101 16.97 0.33 -1.27
CA GLN A 101 17.34 0.41 0.15
C GLN A 101 16.66 1.60 0.84
N ALA A 102 16.66 2.78 0.22
CA ALA A 102 15.97 3.95 0.75
C ALA A 102 14.43 3.74 0.86
N ALA A 103 13.80 3.12 -0.16
CA ALA A 103 12.38 2.80 -0.13
C ALA A 103 12.03 1.78 0.96
N HIS A 104 12.90 0.79 1.19
CA HIS A 104 12.77 -0.18 2.27
C HIS A 104 12.79 0.50 3.64
N TYR A 105 13.82 1.31 3.92
CA TYR A 105 13.94 2.02 5.19
C TYR A 105 12.73 2.93 5.45
N ASN A 106 12.31 3.68 4.44
CA ASN A 106 11.11 4.50 4.54
C ASN A 106 9.84 3.70 4.86
N ALA A 107 9.71 2.47 4.32
CA ALA A 107 8.58 1.60 4.62
C ALA A 107 8.63 1.04 6.04
N VAL A 108 9.82 0.70 6.54
CA VAL A 108 10.03 0.24 7.92
C VAL A 108 9.74 1.37 8.93
N GLU A 109 10.24 2.58 8.68
CA GLU A 109 10.04 3.76 9.54
C GLU A 109 8.57 4.19 9.62
N HIS A 110 7.83 4.07 8.51
CA HIS A 110 6.43 4.49 8.46
C HIS A 110 5.46 3.41 8.96
N LEU A 111 5.87 2.14 9.03
CA LEU A 111 5.04 1.04 9.52
C LEU A 111 4.42 1.33 10.90
N PRO A 112 5.16 1.74 11.95
CA PRO A 112 4.56 2.01 13.27
C PRO A 112 3.50 3.11 13.26
N VAL A 113 3.65 4.14 12.41
CA VAL A 113 2.65 5.21 12.25
C VAL A 113 1.34 4.65 11.72
N PHE A 114 1.40 3.78 10.71
CA PHE A 114 0.22 3.13 10.16
C PHE A 114 -0.43 2.14 11.14
N VAL A 115 0.38 1.34 11.84
CA VAL A 115 -0.10 0.44 12.90
C VAL A 115 -0.85 1.24 13.96
N GLY A 116 -0.25 2.33 14.46
CA GLY A 116 -0.88 3.21 15.43
C GLY A 116 -2.19 3.80 14.93
N ALA A 117 -2.26 4.23 13.67
CA ALA A 117 -3.46 4.79 13.07
C ALA A 117 -4.63 3.79 13.04
N ILE A 118 -4.37 2.56 12.57
CA ILE A 118 -5.40 1.50 12.51
C ILE A 118 -5.83 1.07 13.92
N LEU A 119 -4.88 0.88 14.84
CA LEU A 119 -5.20 0.53 16.22
C LEU A 119 -6.00 1.64 16.93
N SER A 120 -5.68 2.92 16.68
CA SER A 120 -6.41 4.05 17.26
C SER A 120 -7.86 4.09 16.78
N LEU A 121 -8.11 3.85 15.48
CA LEU A 121 -9.46 3.76 14.95
C LEU A 121 -10.25 2.58 15.54
N GLN A 122 -9.61 1.42 15.66
CA GLN A 122 -10.24 0.25 16.27
C GLN A 122 -10.58 0.49 17.75
N PHE A 123 -9.63 1.05 18.50
CA PHE A 123 -9.82 1.41 19.90
C PHE A 123 -10.94 2.44 20.08
N ALA A 124 -11.04 3.42 19.19
CA ALA A 124 -12.09 4.43 19.21
C ALA A 124 -13.49 3.88 18.83
N GLY A 125 -13.61 2.61 18.42
CA GLY A 125 -14.86 2.05 17.91
C GLY A 125 -15.31 2.71 16.59
N ALA A 126 -14.36 3.08 15.73
CA ALA A 126 -14.65 3.60 14.40
C ALA A 126 -15.37 2.56 13.53
N SER A 127 -16.13 3.02 12.54
CA SER A 127 -16.82 2.11 11.63
C SER A 127 -15.84 1.32 10.77
N ASN A 128 -16.17 0.06 10.47
CA ASN A 128 -15.36 -0.81 9.60
C ASN A 128 -15.15 -0.16 8.22
N ARG A 129 -16.15 0.56 7.70
CA ARG A 129 -16.02 1.35 6.47
C ARG A 129 -14.88 2.38 6.53
N LEU A 130 -14.74 3.11 7.65
CA LEU A 130 -13.68 4.09 7.83
C LEU A 130 -12.30 3.40 7.94
N ILE A 131 -12.21 2.35 8.76
CA ILE A 131 -10.97 1.57 8.92
C ILE A 131 -10.50 1.02 7.57
N ASN A 132 -11.40 0.39 6.81
CA ASN A 132 -11.09 -0.21 5.52
C ASN A 132 -10.66 0.84 4.49
N ARG A 133 -11.29 2.02 4.50
CA ARG A 133 -10.90 3.12 3.61
C ARG A 133 -9.49 3.61 3.92
N VAL A 134 -9.17 3.85 5.20
CA VAL A 134 -7.82 4.28 5.62
C VAL A 134 -6.79 3.22 5.24
N ALA A 135 -7.05 1.95 5.55
CA ALA A 135 -6.17 0.84 5.22
C ALA A 135 -5.92 0.72 3.71
N GLY A 136 -7.00 0.71 2.90
CA GLY A 136 -6.92 0.59 1.45
C GLY A 136 -6.19 1.76 0.79
N THR A 137 -6.50 2.99 1.20
CA THR A 137 -5.80 4.19 0.71
C THR A 137 -4.32 4.13 1.05
N TYR A 138 -3.97 3.83 2.30
CA TYR A 138 -2.58 3.73 2.73
C TYR A 138 -1.79 2.70 1.92
N LEU A 139 -2.28 1.45 1.84
CA LEU A 139 -1.58 0.38 1.14
C LEU A 139 -1.39 0.68 -0.35
N THR A 140 -2.42 1.25 -0.99
CA THR A 140 -2.37 1.62 -2.42
C THR A 140 -1.32 2.70 -2.66
N VAL A 141 -1.37 3.77 -1.87
CA VAL A 141 -0.46 4.91 -2.01
C VAL A 141 0.98 4.50 -1.69
N ARG A 142 1.21 3.65 -0.69
CA ARG A 142 2.56 3.13 -0.36
C ARG A 142 3.12 2.24 -1.45
N THR A 143 2.27 1.46 -2.11
CA THR A 143 2.67 0.64 -3.27
C THR A 143 3.12 1.53 -4.44
N ILE A 144 2.34 2.58 -4.74
CA ILE A 144 2.70 3.56 -5.77
C ILE A 144 4.01 4.27 -5.42
N TYR A 145 4.15 4.75 -4.17
CA TYR A 145 5.37 5.39 -3.69
C TYR A 145 6.61 4.51 -3.91
N ALA A 146 6.55 3.24 -3.48
CA ALA A 146 7.68 2.32 -3.62
C ALA A 146 8.02 2.03 -5.09
N GLY A 147 7.01 1.81 -5.94
CA GLY A 147 7.20 1.61 -7.37
C GLY A 147 7.87 2.80 -8.05
N LEU A 148 7.39 4.02 -7.75
CA LEU A 148 7.97 5.26 -8.26
C LEU A 148 9.43 5.43 -7.82
N TYR A 149 9.71 5.19 -6.54
CA TYR A 149 11.04 5.36 -5.97
C TYR A 149 12.06 4.38 -6.59
N ILE A 150 11.69 3.11 -6.74
CA ILE A 150 12.59 2.08 -7.24
C ILE A 150 12.77 2.19 -8.77
N GLY A 151 11.67 2.40 -9.49
CA GLY A 151 11.61 2.24 -10.94
C GLY A 151 12.17 3.40 -11.76
N PHE A 152 12.12 4.63 -11.25
CA PHE A 152 12.29 5.82 -12.08
C PHE A 152 13.36 6.79 -11.55
N GLU A 153 14.02 7.50 -12.47
CA GLU A 153 15.06 8.51 -12.17
C GLU A 153 14.65 9.92 -12.62
N THR A 154 13.43 10.10 -13.14
CA THR A 154 12.97 11.36 -13.71
C THR A 154 12.46 12.31 -12.63
N GLU A 155 12.55 13.62 -12.90
CA GLU A 155 12.04 14.66 -12.01
C GLU A 155 10.53 14.52 -11.77
N ALA A 156 9.76 14.27 -12.84
CA ALA A 156 8.32 14.04 -12.75
C ALA A 156 7.98 12.85 -11.83
N ALA A 157 8.72 11.74 -11.92
CA ALA A 157 8.52 10.61 -11.01
C ALA A 157 8.90 10.95 -9.57
N SER A 158 9.90 11.80 -9.36
CA SER A 158 10.26 12.31 -8.02
C SER A 158 9.13 13.15 -7.42
N MET A 159 8.48 14.01 -8.21
CA MET A 159 7.32 14.79 -7.75
C MET A 159 6.12 13.90 -7.40
N LEU A 160 5.78 12.94 -8.27
CA LEU A 160 4.72 11.97 -7.99
C LEU A 160 5.01 11.14 -6.74
N ARG A 161 6.28 10.77 -6.53
CA ARG A 161 6.71 10.08 -5.31
C ARG A 161 6.50 10.94 -4.07
N THR A 162 6.82 12.24 -4.13
CA THR A 162 6.56 13.16 -3.02
C THR A 162 5.08 13.31 -2.71
N ILE A 163 4.24 13.40 -3.74
CA ILE A 163 2.77 13.43 -3.56
C ILE A 163 2.30 12.14 -2.90
N ALA A 164 2.68 10.98 -3.41
CA ALA A 164 2.32 9.69 -2.83
C ALA A 164 2.81 9.57 -1.36
N TRP A 165 4.03 10.04 -1.07
CA TRP A 165 4.56 10.06 0.29
C TRP A 165 3.67 10.90 1.22
N TRP A 166 3.35 12.14 0.85
CA TRP A 166 2.46 13.00 1.64
C TRP A 166 1.06 12.42 1.78
N SER A 167 0.49 11.84 0.73
CA SER A 167 -0.83 11.19 0.79
C SER A 167 -0.86 10.06 1.83
N SER A 168 0.21 9.27 1.97
CA SER A 168 0.28 8.23 3.01
C SER A 168 0.35 8.80 4.44
N ASN A 169 1.07 9.91 4.64
CA ASN A 169 1.13 10.62 5.91
C ASN A 169 -0.22 11.23 6.28
N ILE A 170 -0.83 11.96 5.34
CA ILE A 170 -2.15 12.60 5.52
C ILE A 170 -3.22 11.55 5.83
N THR A 171 -3.15 10.37 5.21
CA THR A 171 -4.08 9.26 5.50
C THR A 171 -3.98 8.81 6.97
N CYS A 172 -2.77 8.69 7.51
CA CYS A 172 -2.58 8.31 8.91
C CYS A 172 -2.97 9.45 9.88
N ILE A 173 -2.61 10.69 9.56
CA ILE A 173 -3.01 11.88 10.34
C ILE A 173 -4.54 11.97 10.39
N TYR A 174 -5.21 11.80 9.26
CA TYR A 174 -6.67 11.76 9.18
C TYR A 174 -7.25 10.67 10.08
N ALA A 175 -6.70 9.46 10.06
CA ALA A 175 -7.15 8.37 10.93
C ALA A 175 -7.01 8.71 12.43
N PHE A 176 -5.89 9.31 12.85
CA PHE A 176 -5.70 9.76 14.22
C PHE A 176 -6.72 10.83 14.63
N ILE A 177 -6.96 11.81 13.75
CA ILE A 177 -7.95 12.87 14.00
C ILE A 177 -9.36 12.28 14.15
N GLU A 178 -9.76 11.35 13.28
CA GLU A 178 -11.07 10.71 13.36
C GLU A 178 -11.22 9.84 14.61
N ALA A 179 -10.16 9.11 15.00
CA ALA A 179 -10.14 8.38 16.27
C ALA A 179 -10.32 9.33 17.46
N ALA A 180 -9.58 10.44 17.50
CA ALA A 180 -9.68 11.43 18.57
C ALA A 180 -11.07 12.08 18.66
N LYS A 181 -11.66 12.47 17.51
CA LYS A 181 -13.04 13.00 17.47
C LYS A 181 -14.03 11.99 18.04
N LYS A 182 -13.90 10.72 17.68
CA LYS A 182 -14.80 9.66 18.11
C LYS A 182 -14.69 9.39 19.60
N ILE A 183 -13.47 9.31 20.14
CA ILE A 183 -13.21 9.16 21.58
C ILE A 183 -13.83 10.34 22.35
N ASN A 184 -13.59 11.57 21.92
CA ASN A 184 -14.10 12.77 22.61
C ASN A 184 -15.63 12.87 22.53
N HIS A 185 -16.24 12.49 21.41
CA HIS A 185 -17.69 12.40 21.30
C HIS A 185 -18.26 11.37 22.27
N ASN A 186 -17.67 10.18 22.32
CA ASN A 186 -18.07 9.10 23.21
C ASN A 186 -18.02 9.55 24.69
N VAL A 187 -16.95 10.24 25.10
CA VAL A 187 -16.83 10.87 26.42
C VAL A 187 -17.95 11.88 26.67
N ALA A 188 -18.23 12.76 25.72
CA ALA A 188 -19.30 13.77 25.85
C ALA A 188 -20.70 13.14 25.94
N THR A 189 -20.93 11.99 25.33
CA THR A 189 -22.22 11.28 25.35
C THR A 189 -22.32 10.20 26.41
N GLY A 190 -21.34 10.08 27.32
CA GLY A 190 -21.33 9.06 28.38
C GLY A 190 -21.25 7.62 27.84
N THR A 191 -20.81 7.44 26.60
CA THR A 191 -20.58 6.13 25.99
C THR A 191 -19.09 5.83 26.14
N THR A 192 -18.69 4.79 26.85
CA THR A 192 -17.25 4.47 26.93
C THR A 192 -16.77 3.88 25.61
N ALA A 193 -15.57 4.30 25.17
CA ALA A 193 -14.83 3.58 24.15
C ALA A 193 -14.20 2.37 24.86
N LEU A 194 -14.89 1.23 24.75
CA LEU A 194 -14.78 0.03 25.60
C LEU A 194 -15.39 0.24 27.00
#